data_AF-A0A920DBL5-F1
#
_entry.id   AF-A0A920DBL5-F1
#
_cell.length_a   1.000
_cell.length_b   1.000
_cell.length_c   1.000
_cell.angle_alpha   90.00
_cell.angle_beta   90.00
_cell.angle_gamma   90.00
#
_symmetry.space_group_name_H-M   'P 1'
#
loop_
_entity.id
_entity.type
_entity.pdbx_description
1 polymer ?
#
loop_
_entity_poly.entity_id
_entity_poly.type
_entity_poly.pdbx_seq_one_letter_code
_entity_poly.pdbx_strand_id
1 'polypeptide(L)'
;MNTTELISLSSSVAAFITSGIALFNVIELNKQRKQSLIPEIIFKEASFSIFNGKNSPIPIKWLAINKDIDITGDFALECFNIGLGSAKNLNLSWSYDIKAIIEIIHKNNNEKVYQIDYDEKSQFVNIKMKNGGLSATKLDLQSKSEYILPASAHKEPTKFRLPTSYHYLCSILLDLFFDYTADEEIAQLLNWPPLRLELVYEDVAGKKYKRKIVFNPKVFFVIQREDDSEPCARGYFEVSY
;
A
#
# COMPACT_ATOMS: atom_id res chain seq x y z
N MET A 1 -36.37 62.83 24.71
CA MET A 1 -35.80 61.49 24.42
C MET A 1 -35.36 60.92 25.75
N ASN A 2 -36.06 59.89 26.23
CA ASN A 2 -35.82 59.35 27.57
C ASN A 2 -34.54 58.50 27.55
N THR A 3 -33.75 58.58 28.62
CA THR A 3 -32.52 57.78 28.78
C THR A 3 -32.79 56.28 28.58
N THR A 4 -33.97 55.81 28.99
CA THR A 4 -34.46 54.45 28.80
C THR A 4 -34.60 54.03 27.33
N GLU A 5 -35.07 54.93 26.45
CA GLU A 5 -35.22 54.64 25.01
C GLU A 5 -33.85 54.49 24.34
N LEU A 6 -32.88 55.30 24.75
CA LEU A 6 -31.51 55.30 24.24
C LEU A 6 -30.77 54.01 24.67
N ILE A 7 -30.99 53.58 25.93
CA ILE A 7 -30.49 52.30 26.45
C ILE A 7 -31.14 51.12 25.73
N SER A 8 -32.45 51.17 25.48
CA SER A 8 -33.15 50.12 24.74
C SER A 8 -32.64 50.01 23.29
N LEU A 9 -32.49 51.14 22.60
CA LEU A 9 -32.02 51.17 21.21
C LEU A 9 -30.58 50.63 21.09
N SER A 10 -29.68 51.06 21.97
CA SER A 10 -28.29 50.58 22.00
C SER A 10 -28.22 49.08 22.30
N SER A 11 -29.05 48.59 23.22
CA SER A 11 -29.14 47.15 23.55
C SER A 11 -29.65 46.34 22.35
N SER A 12 -30.67 46.82 21.64
CA SER A 12 -31.20 46.14 20.44
C SER A 12 -30.19 46.09 19.30
N VAL A 13 -29.44 47.16 19.06
CA VAL A 13 -28.37 47.20 18.06
C VAL A 13 -27.24 46.23 18.43
N ALA A 14 -26.81 46.23 19.70
CA ALA A 14 -25.81 45.29 20.19
C ALA A 14 -26.25 43.84 20.04
N ALA A 15 -27.51 43.53 20.35
CA ALA A 15 -28.07 42.19 20.19
C ALA A 15 -28.14 41.77 18.71
N PHE A 16 -28.49 42.68 17.79
CA PHE A 16 -28.51 42.42 16.35
C PHE A 16 -27.12 42.11 15.80
N ILE A 17 -26.12 42.92 16.15
CA ILE A 17 -24.73 42.70 15.74
C ILE A 17 -24.21 41.37 16.31
N THR A 18 -24.46 41.10 17.59
CA THR A 18 -24.05 39.85 18.24
C THR A 18 -24.69 38.64 17.57
N SER A 19 -25.97 38.72 17.21
CA SER A 19 -26.68 37.66 16.49
C SER A 19 -26.08 37.44 15.10
N GLY A 20 -25.71 38.50 14.40
CA GLY A 20 -25.00 38.42 13.12
C GLY A 20 -23.65 37.70 13.24
N ILE A 21 -22.83 38.08 14.21
CA ILE A 21 -21.54 37.43 14.50
C ILE A 21 -21.74 35.95 14.84
N ALA A 22 -22.72 35.63 15.69
CA ALA A 22 -23.04 34.25 16.07
C ALA A 22 -23.44 33.41 14.84
N LEU A 23 -24.23 33.96 13.92
CA LEU A 23 -24.61 33.27 12.68
C LEU A 23 -23.39 32.95 11.81
N PHE A 24 -22.49 33.91 11.61
CA PHE A 24 -21.26 33.68 10.86
C PHE A 24 -20.37 32.61 11.51
N ASN A 25 -20.27 32.61 12.84
CA ASN A 25 -19.53 31.58 13.58
C ASN A 25 -20.12 30.18 13.34
N VAL A 26 -21.45 30.03 13.37
CA VAL A 26 -22.10 28.73 13.10
C VAL A 26 -21.84 28.25 11.68
N ILE A 27 -21.88 29.15 10.70
CA ILE A 27 -21.59 28.83 9.29
C ILE A 27 -20.13 28.35 9.15
N GLU A 28 -19.19 29.07 9.74
CA GLU A 28 -17.77 28.74 9.67
C GLU A 28 -17.46 27.43 10.39
N LEU A 29 -18.02 27.21 11.59
CA LEU A 29 -17.89 25.95 12.31
C LEU A 29 -18.46 24.76 11.51
N ASN A 30 -19.57 24.95 10.82
CA ASN A 30 -20.13 23.90 9.96
C ASN A 30 -19.23 23.60 8.77
N LYS A 31 -18.58 24.60 8.19
CA LYS A 31 -17.60 24.43 7.11
C LYS A 31 -16.36 23.67 7.60
N GLN A 32 -15.82 24.06 8.75
CA GLN A 32 -14.67 23.40 9.38
C GLN A 32 -14.99 21.94 9.73
N ARG A 33 -16.16 21.66 10.30
CA ARG A 33 -16.63 20.29 10.59
C ARG A 33 -16.71 19.42 9.33
N LYS A 34 -17.19 19.98 8.21
CA LYS A 34 -17.25 19.23 6.94
C LYS A 34 -15.85 18.91 6.41
N GLN A 35 -14.91 19.85 6.52
CA GLN A 35 -13.53 19.63 6.10
C GLN A 35 -12.80 18.65 7.02
N SER A 36 -13.06 18.70 8.33
CA SER A 36 -12.45 17.78 9.30
C SER A 36 -12.87 16.33 9.06
N LEU A 37 -14.09 16.10 8.57
CA LEU A 37 -14.63 14.76 8.28
C LEU A 37 -14.11 14.13 6.98
N ILE A 38 -13.20 14.79 6.26
CA ILE A 38 -12.62 14.21 5.05
C ILE A 38 -11.63 13.10 5.46
N PRO A 39 -11.81 11.86 4.96
CA PRO A 39 -10.85 10.80 5.23
C PRO A 39 -9.56 11.05 4.46
N GLU A 40 -8.43 10.82 5.12
CA GLU A 40 -7.12 10.94 4.53
C GLU A 40 -6.36 9.63 4.70
N ILE A 41 -6.32 8.87 3.61
CA ILE A 41 -5.70 7.56 3.58
C ILE A 41 -4.23 7.68 3.19
N ILE A 42 -3.36 7.16 4.05
CA ILE A 42 -1.91 7.09 3.84
C ILE A 42 -1.42 5.65 4.00
N PHE A 43 -0.44 5.27 3.20
CA PHE A 43 0.31 4.03 3.34
C PHE A 43 1.65 4.34 3.97
N LYS A 44 2.05 3.49 4.92
CA LYS A 44 3.37 3.53 5.54
C LYS A 44 4.37 2.82 4.63
N GLU A 45 5.59 3.32 4.59
CA GLU A 45 6.71 2.60 4.00
C GLU A 45 6.88 1.25 4.70
N ALA A 46 6.97 0.19 3.91
CA ALA A 46 6.96 -1.18 4.41
C ALA A 46 8.29 -1.84 4.05
N SER A 47 8.98 -2.38 5.06
CA SER A 47 10.20 -3.16 4.89
C SER A 47 9.90 -4.65 4.91
N PHE A 48 10.59 -5.42 4.07
CA PHE A 48 10.38 -6.85 3.91
C PHE A 48 11.69 -7.63 3.83
N SER A 49 11.64 -8.89 4.28
CA SER A 49 12.68 -9.90 4.09
C SER A 49 12.09 -11.08 3.35
N ILE A 50 12.84 -11.64 2.41
CA ILE A 50 12.44 -12.77 1.58
C ILE A 50 13.46 -13.86 1.76
N PHE A 51 12.97 -15.06 2.07
CA PHE A 51 13.79 -16.23 2.36
C PHE A 51 13.51 -17.33 1.33
N ASN A 52 14.59 -18.02 0.92
CA ASN A 52 14.46 -19.22 0.11
C ASN A 52 14.24 -20.45 0.99
N GLY A 53 12.98 -20.77 1.24
CA GLY A 53 12.67 -21.89 2.13
C GLY A 53 13.13 -23.22 1.55
N LYS A 54 13.91 -23.99 2.33
CA LYS A 54 14.40 -25.36 2.05
C LYS A 54 13.46 -26.32 1.30
N ASN A 55 12.14 -26.18 1.43
CA ASN A 55 11.13 -27.10 0.87
C ASN A 55 10.21 -26.48 -0.20
N SER A 56 10.43 -25.23 -0.60
CA SER A 56 9.62 -24.57 -1.63
C SER A 56 10.48 -24.32 -2.87
N PRO A 57 10.02 -24.70 -4.07
CA PRO A 57 10.76 -24.42 -5.30
C PRO A 57 10.75 -22.94 -5.70
N ILE A 58 10.04 -22.08 -4.96
CA ILE A 58 10.09 -20.61 -5.10
C ILE A 58 10.22 -20.01 -3.69
N PRO A 59 11.06 -18.97 -3.47
CA PRO A 59 11.16 -18.22 -2.22
C PRO A 59 9.91 -17.36 -1.98
N ILE A 60 8.79 -17.99 -1.58
CA ILE A 60 7.48 -17.31 -1.44
C ILE A 60 7.32 -16.63 -0.06
N LYS A 61 8.23 -16.86 0.89
CA LYS A 61 8.02 -16.37 2.26
C LYS A 61 8.52 -14.93 2.42
N TRP A 62 7.61 -13.98 2.18
CA TRP A 62 7.83 -12.56 2.46
C TRP A 62 7.41 -12.23 3.88
N LEU A 63 8.35 -11.68 4.64
CA LEU A 63 8.18 -11.37 6.04
C LEU A 63 8.34 -9.87 6.30
N ALA A 64 7.46 -9.31 7.11
CA ALA A 64 7.58 -7.92 7.54
C ALA A 64 8.76 -7.77 8.51
N ILE A 65 9.62 -6.80 8.23
CA ILE A 65 10.74 -6.41 9.09
C ILE A 65 10.31 -5.16 9.88
N ASN A 66 10.43 -5.20 11.21
CA ASN A 66 10.24 -4.00 12.03
C ASN A 66 11.55 -3.20 12.15
N LYS A 67 11.50 -2.00 12.75
CA LYS A 67 12.69 -1.15 12.97
C LYS A 67 13.84 -1.85 13.72
N ASP A 68 13.50 -2.83 14.56
CA ASP A 68 14.47 -3.63 15.33
C ASP A 68 14.94 -4.88 14.58
N ILE A 69 14.64 -5.01 13.28
CA ILE A 69 15.03 -6.12 12.39
C ILE A 69 14.33 -7.46 12.74
N ASP A 70 13.45 -7.47 13.72
CA ASP A 70 12.63 -8.63 14.06
C ASP A 70 11.62 -8.99 12.96
N ILE A 71 11.54 -10.29 12.68
CA ILE A 71 10.59 -10.91 11.75
C ILE A 71 9.22 -10.99 12.43
N THR A 72 8.23 -10.26 11.92
CA THR A 72 6.94 -10.06 12.62
C THR A 72 5.75 -10.80 12.01
N GLY A 73 5.96 -11.62 10.98
CA GLY A 73 4.92 -12.41 10.32
C GLY A 73 4.77 -12.09 8.82
N ASP A 74 3.64 -12.49 8.23
CA ASP A 74 3.37 -12.31 6.80
C ASP A 74 3.40 -10.82 6.41
N PHE A 75 4.07 -10.53 5.29
CA PHE A 75 4.16 -9.17 4.77
C PHE A 75 2.80 -8.63 4.31
N ALA A 76 2.48 -7.42 4.76
CA ALA A 76 1.32 -6.65 4.30
C ALA A 76 1.64 -5.16 4.30
N LEU A 77 0.99 -4.41 3.41
CA LEU A 77 1.06 -2.96 3.37
C LEU A 77 0.17 -2.38 4.48
N GLU A 78 0.78 -1.57 5.34
CA GLU A 78 0.07 -0.90 6.43
C GLU A 78 -0.53 0.42 5.96
N CYS A 79 -1.82 0.58 6.19
CA CYS A 79 -2.61 1.73 5.78
C CYS A 79 -3.28 2.37 7.00
N PHE A 80 -3.22 3.69 7.06
CA PHE A 80 -3.83 4.50 8.11
C PHE A 80 -4.78 5.53 7.50
N ASN A 81 -5.86 5.81 8.21
CA ASN A 81 -6.69 6.99 7.96
C ASN A 81 -6.31 8.08 8.98
N ILE A 82 -5.50 9.05 8.57
CA ILE A 82 -5.10 10.17 9.44
C ILE A 82 -6.14 11.30 9.47
N GLY A 83 -7.15 11.23 8.60
CA GLY A 83 -8.31 12.13 8.65
C GLY A 83 -9.23 11.80 9.84
N LEU A 84 -10.15 12.71 10.18
CA LEU A 84 -11.06 12.51 11.32
C LEU A 84 -12.36 11.81 10.92
N GLY A 85 -12.69 11.73 9.63
CA GLY A 85 -13.83 10.96 9.14
C GLY A 85 -13.45 9.56 8.68
N SER A 86 -14.38 8.61 8.79
CA SER A 86 -14.17 7.24 8.30
C SER A 86 -14.24 7.18 6.77
N ALA A 87 -13.34 6.43 6.15
CA ALA A 87 -13.47 6.02 4.76
C ALA A 87 -14.34 4.77 4.68
N LYS A 88 -15.26 4.72 3.73
CA LYS A 88 -16.16 3.58 3.47
C LYS A 88 -16.07 3.13 2.02
N ASN A 89 -16.57 1.93 1.75
CA ASN A 89 -16.71 1.37 0.40
C ASN A 89 -15.40 1.44 -0.40
N LEU A 90 -14.30 1.02 0.23
CA LEU A 90 -12.98 1.09 -0.39
C LEU A 90 -12.88 0.07 -1.51
N ASN A 91 -12.48 0.54 -2.68
CA ASN A 91 -12.16 -0.28 -3.84
C ASN A 91 -10.70 -0.04 -4.22
N LEU A 92 -9.92 -1.11 -4.17
CA LEU A 92 -8.50 -1.13 -4.48
C LEU A 92 -8.32 -1.81 -5.83
N SER A 93 -7.69 -1.09 -6.76
CA SER A 93 -7.30 -1.62 -8.07
C SER A 93 -5.80 -1.51 -8.24
N TRP A 94 -5.14 -2.67 -8.28
CA TRP A 94 -3.71 -2.81 -8.50
C TRP A 94 -3.39 -2.87 -9.99
N SER A 95 -2.22 -2.36 -10.36
CA SER A 95 -1.68 -2.48 -11.71
C SER A 95 -0.16 -2.46 -11.70
N TYR A 96 0.44 -3.26 -12.57
CA TYR A 96 1.88 -3.37 -12.78
C TYR A 96 2.12 -4.04 -14.14
N ASP A 97 3.33 -3.90 -14.68
CA ASP A 97 3.65 -4.42 -16.02
C ASP A 97 4.06 -5.89 -15.94
N ILE A 98 3.07 -6.79 -16.00
CA ILE A 98 3.29 -8.23 -15.93
C ILE A 98 4.25 -8.71 -17.03
N LYS A 99 4.09 -8.17 -18.26
CA LYS A 99 4.89 -8.60 -19.41
C LYS A 99 6.35 -8.20 -19.23
N ALA A 100 6.62 -6.97 -18.83
CA ALA A 100 7.98 -6.52 -18.56
C ALA A 100 8.66 -7.39 -17.49
N ILE A 101 7.94 -7.79 -16.44
CA ILE A 101 8.50 -8.68 -15.41
C ILE A 101 8.85 -10.05 -16.00
N ILE A 102 7.93 -10.65 -16.77
CA ILE A 102 8.16 -11.94 -17.42
C ILE A 102 9.34 -11.87 -18.40
N GLU A 103 9.48 -10.78 -19.15
CA GLU A 103 10.61 -10.55 -20.04
C GLU A 103 11.94 -10.48 -19.28
N ILE A 104 11.98 -9.78 -18.14
CA ILE A 104 13.16 -9.74 -17.26
C ILE A 104 13.47 -11.15 -16.73
N ILE A 105 12.46 -11.90 -16.28
CA ILE A 105 12.66 -13.28 -15.82
C ILE A 105 13.25 -14.13 -16.94
N HIS A 106 12.66 -14.11 -18.14
CA HIS A 106 13.15 -14.88 -19.29
C HIS A 106 14.57 -14.51 -19.69
N LYS A 107 14.93 -13.22 -19.62
CA LYS A 107 16.29 -12.74 -19.93
C LYS A 107 17.34 -13.27 -18.95
N ASN A 108 16.98 -13.44 -17.68
CA ASN A 108 17.92 -13.87 -16.63
C ASN A 108 17.84 -15.37 -16.32
N ASN A 109 16.87 -16.08 -16.88
CA ASN A 109 16.64 -17.51 -16.67
C ASN A 109 17.48 -18.39 -17.63
N ASN A 110 18.80 -18.27 -17.54
CA ASN A 110 19.75 -18.91 -18.47
C ASN A 110 19.62 -20.45 -18.49
N GLU A 111 19.36 -21.08 -17.35
CA GLU A 111 19.22 -22.54 -17.25
C GLU A 111 17.81 -23.07 -17.54
N LYS A 112 16.87 -22.18 -17.92
CA LYS A 112 15.46 -22.50 -18.12
C LYS A 112 14.84 -23.20 -16.90
N VAL A 113 15.19 -22.72 -15.71
CA VAL A 113 14.63 -23.17 -14.43
C VAL A 113 13.12 -22.95 -14.41
N TYR A 114 12.67 -21.82 -14.96
CA TYR A 114 11.27 -21.43 -15.03
C TYR A 114 10.77 -21.35 -16.49
N GLN A 115 9.50 -21.67 -16.71
CA GLN A 115 8.77 -21.35 -17.94
C GLN A 115 7.51 -20.61 -17.52
N ILE A 116 7.38 -19.35 -17.93
CA ILE A 116 6.29 -18.50 -17.49
C ILE A 116 5.48 -18.04 -18.70
N ASP A 117 4.19 -18.33 -18.67
CA ASP A 117 3.23 -17.91 -19.69
C ASP A 117 2.13 -17.08 -19.03
N TYR A 118 1.85 -15.92 -19.62
CA TYR A 118 0.73 -15.07 -19.21
C TYR A 118 -0.39 -15.14 -20.25
N ASP A 119 -1.55 -15.63 -19.84
CA ASP A 119 -2.76 -15.63 -20.66
C ASP A 119 -3.63 -14.42 -20.30
N GLU A 120 -3.63 -13.43 -21.20
CA GLU A 120 -4.44 -12.21 -21.07
C GLU A 120 -5.94 -12.50 -21.04
N LYS A 121 -6.43 -13.53 -21.72
CA LYS A 121 -7.88 -13.79 -21.79
C LYS A 121 -8.38 -14.36 -20.47
N SER A 122 -7.66 -15.33 -19.91
CA SER A 122 -8.03 -15.95 -18.65
C SER A 122 -7.54 -15.18 -17.42
N GLN A 123 -6.62 -14.23 -17.59
CA GLN A 123 -5.98 -13.48 -16.52
C GLN A 123 -5.24 -14.41 -15.56
N PHE A 124 -4.50 -15.38 -16.11
CA PHE A 124 -3.65 -16.32 -15.36
C PHE A 124 -2.18 -16.19 -15.76
N VAL A 125 -1.32 -16.33 -14.76
CA VAL A 125 0.12 -16.56 -14.95
C VAL A 125 0.39 -18.03 -14.61
N ASN A 126 0.87 -18.77 -15.61
CA ASN A 126 1.26 -20.17 -15.47
C ASN A 126 2.77 -20.24 -15.32
N ILE A 127 3.25 -21.03 -14.36
CA ILE A 127 4.65 -21.20 -14.03
C ILE A 127 4.94 -22.69 -14.02
N LYS A 128 5.86 -23.12 -14.87
CA LYS A 128 6.39 -24.48 -14.89
C LYS A 128 7.86 -24.46 -14.50
N MET A 129 8.23 -25.35 -13.60
CA MET A 129 9.58 -25.47 -13.07
C MET A 129 10.29 -26.65 -13.72
N LYS A 130 11.63 -26.58 -13.82
CA LYS A 130 12.47 -27.64 -14.38
C LYS A 130 12.36 -28.98 -13.63
N ASN A 131 12.08 -28.94 -12.32
CA ASN A 131 11.84 -30.13 -11.50
C ASN A 131 10.45 -30.77 -11.71
N GLY A 132 9.64 -30.25 -12.65
CA GLY A 132 8.29 -30.73 -12.92
C GLY A 132 7.20 -30.05 -12.10
N GLY A 133 7.55 -29.13 -11.19
CA GLY A 133 6.59 -28.31 -10.46
C GLY A 133 5.73 -27.44 -11.39
N LEU A 134 4.44 -27.35 -11.08
CA LEU A 134 3.47 -26.52 -11.80
C LEU A 134 2.75 -25.63 -10.80
N SER A 135 2.67 -24.34 -11.12
CA SER A 135 1.90 -23.36 -10.37
C SER A 135 1.12 -22.48 -11.35
N ALA A 136 -0.07 -22.06 -10.96
CA ALA A 136 -0.85 -21.10 -11.70
C ALA A 136 -1.50 -20.12 -10.72
N THR A 137 -1.39 -18.83 -11.01
CA THR A 137 -2.01 -17.79 -10.20
C THR A 137 -2.92 -16.92 -11.06
N LYS A 138 -4.14 -16.72 -10.58
CA LYS A 138 -5.05 -15.73 -11.16
C LYS A 138 -4.56 -14.32 -10.78
N LEU A 139 -4.78 -13.35 -11.66
CA LEU A 139 -4.56 -11.94 -11.35
C LEU A 139 -5.63 -11.44 -10.37
N ASP A 140 -5.23 -11.22 -9.11
CA ASP A 140 -6.05 -10.68 -8.01
C ASP A 140 -5.87 -9.16 -7.89
N LEU A 141 -6.04 -8.46 -9.01
CA LEU A 141 -5.80 -7.02 -9.11
C LEU A 141 -6.86 -6.16 -8.43
N GLN A 142 -7.97 -6.74 -7.97
CA GLN A 142 -9.05 -6.00 -7.34
C GLN A 142 -9.34 -6.55 -5.96
N SER A 143 -9.50 -5.66 -4.98
CA SER A 143 -9.97 -6.02 -3.65
C SER A 143 -10.87 -4.92 -3.09
N LYS A 144 -11.72 -5.29 -2.13
CA LYS A 144 -12.65 -4.37 -1.47
C LYS A 144 -12.43 -4.43 0.03
N SER A 145 -12.63 -3.29 0.68
CA SER A 145 -12.72 -3.19 2.14
C SER A 145 -13.93 -2.34 2.50
N GLU A 146 -14.64 -2.72 3.55
CA GLU A 146 -15.89 -2.05 3.94
C GLU A 146 -15.62 -0.64 4.47
N TYR A 147 -14.61 -0.50 5.33
CA TYR A 147 -14.26 0.79 5.93
C TYR A 147 -12.83 0.83 6.48
N ILE A 148 -12.31 2.04 6.65
CA ILE A 148 -11.10 2.33 7.44
C ILE A 148 -11.47 3.43 8.44
N LEU A 149 -11.34 3.11 9.73
CA LEU A 149 -11.58 4.05 10.82
C LEU A 149 -10.42 5.04 10.96
N PRO A 150 -10.70 6.29 11.42
CA PRO A 150 -9.67 7.24 11.80
C PRO A 150 -8.66 6.66 12.80
N ALA A 151 -7.39 6.99 12.62
CA ALA A 151 -6.30 6.57 13.51
C ALA A 151 -6.49 7.05 14.96
N SER A 152 -7.26 8.13 15.16
CA SER A 152 -7.67 8.63 16.48
C SER A 152 -8.65 7.69 17.20
N ALA A 153 -9.47 6.96 16.45
CA ALA A 153 -10.44 6.00 16.99
C ALA A 153 -9.89 4.57 17.02
N HIS A 154 -9.07 4.20 16.03
CA HIS A 154 -8.47 2.87 15.91
C HIS A 154 -6.99 2.98 15.56
N LYS A 155 -6.12 2.67 16.52
CA LYS A 155 -4.67 2.87 16.38
C LYS A 155 -3.99 1.83 15.50
N GLU A 156 -4.61 0.66 15.29
CA GLU A 156 -4.01 -0.41 14.49
C GLU A 156 -4.17 -0.12 12.99
N PRO A 157 -3.13 -0.36 12.18
CA PRO A 157 -3.21 -0.18 10.74
C PRO A 157 -4.18 -1.18 10.12
N THR A 158 -4.90 -0.72 9.09
CA THR A 158 -5.54 -1.64 8.16
C THR A 158 -4.47 -2.26 7.26
N LYS A 159 -4.43 -3.59 7.18
CA LYS A 159 -3.43 -4.32 6.42
C LYS A 159 -3.97 -4.73 5.05
N PHE A 160 -3.25 -4.38 3.99
CA PHE A 160 -3.56 -4.79 2.62
C PHE A 160 -2.50 -5.74 2.09
N ARG A 161 -2.95 -6.85 1.50
CA ARG A 161 -2.06 -7.80 0.82
C ARG A 161 -1.72 -7.29 -0.57
N LEU A 162 -0.49 -7.58 -1.00
CA LEU A 162 -0.10 -7.40 -2.40
C LEU A 162 -0.87 -8.38 -3.29
N PRO A 163 -1.04 -8.08 -4.60
CA PRO A 163 -1.50 -9.07 -5.55
C PRO A 163 -0.61 -10.32 -5.50
N THR A 164 -1.24 -11.48 -5.37
CA THR A 164 -0.59 -12.78 -5.34
C THR A 164 0.30 -12.97 -6.56
N SER A 165 -0.18 -12.61 -7.75
CA SER A 165 0.60 -12.72 -8.99
C SER A 165 1.85 -11.83 -9.00
N TYR A 166 1.78 -10.64 -8.40
CA TYR A 166 2.93 -9.76 -8.26
C TYR A 166 3.97 -10.39 -7.32
N HIS A 167 3.49 -10.89 -6.18
CA HIS A 167 4.30 -11.58 -5.18
C HIS A 167 5.04 -12.80 -5.77
N TYR A 168 4.36 -13.65 -6.54
CA TYR A 168 4.98 -14.81 -7.20
C TYR A 168 6.06 -14.42 -8.22
N LEU A 169 5.73 -13.50 -9.14
CA LEU A 169 6.67 -13.09 -10.19
C LEU A 169 7.93 -12.45 -9.60
N CYS A 170 7.76 -11.61 -8.59
CA CYS A 170 8.86 -10.98 -7.87
C CYS A 170 9.72 -11.99 -7.10
N SER A 171 9.10 -13.03 -6.53
CA SER A 171 9.82 -14.10 -5.83
C SER A 171 10.66 -14.94 -6.80
N ILE A 172 10.13 -15.26 -7.98
CA ILE A 172 10.89 -15.94 -9.04
C ILE A 172 12.06 -15.08 -9.52
N LEU A 173 11.80 -13.78 -9.72
CA LEU A 173 12.84 -12.85 -10.11
C LEU A 173 14.00 -12.88 -9.11
N LEU A 174 13.69 -12.82 -7.81
CA LEU A 174 14.69 -12.94 -6.75
C LEU A 174 15.44 -14.26 -6.75
N ASP A 175 14.73 -15.37 -6.94
CA ASP A 175 15.33 -16.70 -6.97
C ASP A 175 16.44 -16.78 -8.03
N LEU A 176 16.18 -16.25 -9.22
CA LEU A 176 17.16 -16.17 -10.30
C LEU A 176 18.39 -15.33 -9.95
N PHE A 177 18.31 -14.43 -8.96
CA PHE A 177 19.43 -13.61 -8.52
C PHE A 177 20.11 -14.11 -7.25
N PHE A 178 19.53 -15.07 -6.51
CA PHE A 178 20.18 -15.62 -5.30
C PHE A 178 21.47 -16.36 -5.61
N ASP A 179 21.57 -16.97 -6.79
CA ASP A 179 22.78 -17.67 -7.24
C ASP A 179 23.89 -16.70 -7.71
N TYR A 180 23.53 -15.45 -8.02
CA TYR A 180 24.51 -14.42 -8.38
C TYR A 180 25.03 -13.78 -7.08
N THR A 181 26.15 -14.31 -6.59
CA THR A 181 26.84 -13.87 -5.38
C THR A 181 27.10 -12.36 -5.33
N ALA A 182 26.74 -11.74 -4.19
CA ALA A 182 27.46 -10.68 -3.45
C ALA A 182 27.95 -9.41 -4.17
N ASP A 183 27.64 -9.16 -5.44
CA ASP A 183 28.02 -7.90 -6.08
C ASP A 183 26.98 -6.82 -5.80
N GLU A 184 27.41 -5.71 -5.19
CA GLU A 184 26.58 -4.50 -4.98
C GLU A 184 26.00 -3.96 -6.29
N GLU A 185 26.63 -4.25 -7.44
CA GLU A 185 26.12 -3.91 -8.77
C GLU A 185 24.78 -4.61 -9.08
N ILE A 186 24.53 -5.82 -8.55
CA ILE A 186 23.29 -6.59 -8.82
C ILE A 186 22.08 -5.92 -8.16
N ALA A 187 22.25 -5.35 -6.96
CA ALA A 187 21.20 -4.60 -6.28
C ALA A 187 20.80 -3.33 -7.06
N GLN A 188 21.74 -2.71 -7.78
CA GLN A 188 21.46 -1.59 -8.68
C GLN A 188 20.83 -2.03 -10.01
N LEU A 189 21.08 -3.28 -10.43
CA LEU A 189 20.57 -3.89 -11.67
C LEU A 189 19.11 -4.37 -11.58
N LEU A 190 18.61 -4.71 -10.38
CA LEU A 190 17.20 -5.03 -10.17
C LEU A 190 16.35 -3.76 -10.25
N ASN A 191 16.01 -3.37 -11.48
CA ASN A 191 14.92 -2.45 -11.78
C ASN A 191 13.59 -3.12 -11.40
N TRP A 192 13.31 -3.15 -10.11
CA TRP A 192 12.13 -3.83 -9.61
C TRP A 192 10.86 -3.13 -10.12
N PRO A 193 9.89 -3.89 -10.68
CA PRO A 193 8.68 -3.34 -11.25
C PRO A 193 7.88 -2.53 -10.21
N PRO A 194 7.54 -1.26 -10.48
CA PRO A 194 6.69 -0.49 -9.58
C PRO A 194 5.27 -1.08 -9.53
N LEU A 195 4.69 -1.09 -8.34
CA LEU A 195 3.31 -1.50 -8.11
C LEU A 195 2.43 -0.26 -7.92
N ARG A 196 1.37 -0.13 -8.72
CA ARG A 196 0.47 1.02 -8.68
C ARG A 196 -0.86 0.62 -8.09
N LEU A 197 -1.37 1.42 -7.16
CA LEU A 197 -2.68 1.28 -6.55
C LEU A 197 -3.55 2.47 -6.92
N GLU A 198 -4.72 2.19 -7.48
CA GLU A 198 -5.82 3.14 -7.53
C GLU A 198 -6.80 2.81 -6.40
N LEU A 199 -6.94 3.76 -5.47
CA LEU A 199 -7.84 3.65 -4.32
C LEU A 199 -9.03 4.58 -4.52
N VAL A 200 -10.23 4.01 -4.54
CA VAL A 200 -11.49 4.75 -4.54
C VAL A 200 -12.23 4.49 -3.24
N TYR A 201 -12.72 5.55 -2.59
CA TYR A 201 -13.43 5.43 -1.30
C TYR A 201 -14.44 6.57 -1.12
N GLU A 202 -15.31 6.43 -0.13
CA GLU A 202 -16.36 7.39 0.20
C GLU A 202 -16.18 7.92 1.62
N ASP A 203 -16.54 9.18 1.86
CA ASP A 203 -16.70 9.67 3.23
C ASP A 203 -18.06 9.26 3.81
N VAL A 204 -18.31 9.64 5.08
CA VAL A 204 -19.58 9.37 5.76
C VAL A 204 -20.79 10.06 5.12
N ALA A 205 -20.58 11.08 4.29
CA ALA A 205 -21.61 11.80 3.55
C ALA A 205 -21.80 11.24 2.12
N GLY A 206 -21.10 10.17 1.74
CA GLY A 206 -21.18 9.53 0.42
C GLY A 206 -20.39 10.25 -0.67
N LYS A 207 -19.57 11.24 -0.33
CA LYS A 207 -18.70 11.90 -1.31
C LYS A 207 -17.55 10.98 -1.69
N LYS A 208 -17.36 10.77 -2.99
CA LYS A 208 -16.31 9.91 -3.53
C LYS A 208 -14.97 10.61 -3.62
N TYR A 209 -13.92 9.86 -3.32
CA TYR A 209 -12.52 10.27 -3.42
C TYR A 209 -11.75 9.21 -4.20
N LYS A 210 -10.74 9.66 -4.94
CA LYS A 210 -9.86 8.81 -5.74
C LYS A 210 -8.42 9.23 -5.47
N ARG A 211 -7.57 8.27 -5.11
CA ARG A 211 -6.13 8.46 -4.92
C ARG A 211 -5.37 7.45 -5.79
N LYS A 212 -4.24 7.88 -6.32
CA LYS A 212 -3.28 7.01 -7.00
C LYS A 212 -2.03 6.96 -6.14
N ILE A 213 -1.51 5.76 -5.92
CA ILE A 213 -0.34 5.53 -5.08
C ILE A 213 0.61 4.63 -5.87
N VAL A 214 1.89 4.95 -5.84
CA VAL A 214 2.94 4.16 -6.48
C VAL A 214 3.87 3.63 -5.40
N PHE A 215 4.03 2.32 -5.36
CA PHE A 215 4.99 1.62 -4.52
C PHE A 215 6.20 1.30 -5.38
N ASN A 216 7.35 1.90 -5.03
CA ASN A 216 8.63 1.70 -5.68
C ASN A 216 9.50 0.81 -4.78
N PRO A 217 9.49 -0.51 -5.00
CA PRO A 217 10.34 -1.43 -4.25
C PRO A 217 11.82 -1.17 -4.52
N LYS A 218 12.59 -1.16 -3.44
CA LYS A 218 14.05 -1.13 -3.42
C LYS A 218 14.51 -2.39 -2.71
N VAL A 219 15.35 -3.18 -3.37
CA VAL A 219 15.79 -4.49 -2.86
C VAL A 219 17.31 -4.53 -2.79
N PHE A 220 17.81 -5.06 -1.69
CA PHE A 220 19.21 -5.22 -1.37
C PHE A 220 19.44 -6.65 -0.89
N PHE A 221 20.46 -7.29 -1.43
CA PHE A 221 20.83 -8.64 -1.01
C PHE A 221 21.60 -8.58 0.30
N VAL A 222 21.25 -9.46 1.24
CA VAL A 222 21.99 -9.64 2.47
C VAL A 222 22.40 -11.09 2.56
N ILE A 223 23.65 -11.38 2.21
CA ILE A 223 24.23 -12.71 2.40
C ILE A 223 24.68 -12.77 3.86
N GLN A 224 23.88 -13.39 4.73
CA GLN A 224 24.37 -13.76 6.06
C GLN A 224 25.34 -14.93 5.92
N ARG A 225 26.64 -14.64 6.00
CA ARG A 225 27.69 -15.61 6.30
C ARG A 225 27.92 -15.59 7.81
N GLU A 226 27.20 -16.44 8.54
CA GLU A 226 27.60 -17.04 9.81
C GLU A 226 26.48 -17.98 10.26
N ASP A 227 26.77 -19.29 10.32
CA ASP A 227 25.90 -20.41 10.70
C ASP A 227 24.62 -20.66 9.86
N ASP A 228 24.77 -21.47 8.80
CA ASP A 228 23.72 -22.30 8.17
C ASP A 228 22.41 -21.59 7.74
N SER A 229 22.42 -20.25 7.68
CA SER A 229 21.29 -19.41 7.31
C SER A 229 21.16 -19.33 5.79
N GLU A 230 19.98 -19.69 5.28
CA GLU A 230 19.59 -19.57 3.87
C GLU A 230 19.82 -18.14 3.33
N PRO A 231 20.18 -17.97 2.05
CA PRO A 231 20.31 -16.65 1.46
C PRO A 231 18.99 -15.86 1.60
N CYS A 232 19.10 -14.58 1.98
CA CYS A 232 17.96 -13.70 2.18
C CYS A 232 18.10 -12.41 1.37
N ALA A 233 16.98 -11.94 0.83
CA ALA A 233 16.89 -10.63 0.20
C ALA A 233 16.07 -9.73 1.12
N ARG A 234 16.53 -8.51 1.35
CA ARG A 234 15.80 -7.51 2.13
C ARG A 234 15.42 -6.35 1.22
N GLY A 235 14.34 -5.67 1.54
CA GLY A 235 13.86 -4.58 0.73
C GLY A 235 12.92 -3.67 1.50
N TYR A 236 12.59 -2.55 0.89
CA TYR A 236 11.52 -1.69 1.34
C TYR A 236 10.74 -1.13 0.14
N PHE A 237 9.48 -0.77 0.39
CA PHE A 237 8.67 -0.02 -0.56
C PHE A 237 8.73 1.46 -0.23
N GLU A 238 9.29 2.25 -1.13
CA GLU A 238 9.13 3.70 -1.14
C GLU A 238 7.74 4.05 -1.69
N VAL A 239 6.99 4.92 -1.00
CA VAL A 239 5.61 5.25 -1.33
C VAL A 239 5.52 6.66 -1.92
N SER A 240 4.92 6.79 -3.09
CA SER A 240 4.66 8.09 -3.74
C SER A 240 3.17 8.28 -3.99
N TYR A 241 2.68 9.51 -3.80
CA TYR A 241 1.26 9.92 -3.91
C TYR A 241 1.00 10.80 -5.13
#